data_AF-A0A840GMD2-F1
#
_entry.id   AF-A0A840GMD2-F1
#
_cell.length_a   1.000
_cell.length_b   1.000
_cell.length_c   1.000
_cell.angle_alpha   90.00
_cell.angle_beta   90.00
_cell.angle_gamma   90.00
#
_symmetry.space_group_name_H-M   'P 1'
#
loop_
_entity.id
_entity.type
_entity.pdbx_description
1 polymer ?
#
loop_
_entity_poly.entity_id
_entity_poly.type
_entity_poly.pdbx_seq_one_letter_code
_entity_poly.pdbx_strand_id
1 'polypeptide(L)'
;MTTIVCKETRQRIALLARASDLFERFGCLLPVAIAFLNGWPTEVKTYQEFVESGAWHVFLSGALYQLAAFALGRAVSFAEAGLDP
;
A
#
# COMPACT_ATOMS: atom_id res chain seq x y z
N MET A 1 -25.11 -19.69 -4.13
CA MET A 1 -25.12 -18.24 -3.81
C MET A 1 -26.19 -17.57 -4.67
N THR A 2 -27.05 -16.71 -4.14
CA THR A 2 -28.06 -16.01 -4.96
C THR A 2 -27.38 -14.97 -5.87
N THR A 3 -27.93 -14.75 -7.06
CA THR A 3 -27.37 -13.84 -8.07
C THR A 3 -27.17 -12.40 -7.57
N ILE A 4 -28.04 -11.94 -6.67
CA ILE A 4 -27.95 -10.60 -6.04
C ILE A 4 -26.73 -10.51 -5.10
N VAL A 5 -26.52 -11.53 -4.25
CA VAL A 5 -25.36 -11.60 -3.34
C VAL A 5 -24.05 -11.67 -4.13
N CYS A 6 -24.05 -12.42 -5.23
CA CYS A 6 -22.89 -12.51 -6.12
C CYS A 6 -22.58 -11.15 -6.78
N LYS A 7 -23.59 -10.42 -7.24
CA LYS A 7 -23.43 -9.09 -7.84
C LYS A 7 -22.89 -8.05 -6.86
N GLU A 8 -23.41 -8.02 -5.63
CA GLU A 8 -22.95 -7.09 -4.59
C GLU A 8 -21.52 -7.40 -4.14
N THR A 9 -21.18 -8.69 -4.00
CA THR A 9 -19.82 -9.14 -3.67
C THR A 9 -18.82 -8.72 -4.74
N ARG A 10 -19.18 -8.87 -6.03
CA ARG A 10 -18.35 -8.44 -7.17
C ARG A 10 -18.11 -6.92 -7.18
N GLN A 11 -19.12 -6.12 -6.83
CA GLN A 11 -18.95 -4.67 -6.71
C GLN A 11 -18.02 -4.28 -5.56
N ARG A 12 -18.12 -4.95 -4.40
CA ARG A 12 -17.23 -4.71 -3.26
C ARG A 12 -15.78 -5.06 -3.59
N ILE A 13 -15.56 -6.16 -4.31
CA ILE A 13 -14.23 -6.57 -4.77
C ILE A 13 -13.68 -5.59 -5.80
N ALA A 14 -14.50 -5.09 -6.74
CA ALA A 14 -14.07 -4.07 -7.69
C ALA A 14 -13.66 -2.76 -6.99
N LEU A 15 -14.33 -2.36 -5.91
CA LEU A 15 -13.92 -1.23 -5.08
C LEU A 15 -12.58 -1.48 -4.37
N LEU A 16 -12.39 -2.68 -3.81
CA LEU A 16 -11.12 -3.09 -3.20
C LEU A 16 -9.97 -3.13 -4.21
N ALA A 17 -10.22 -3.63 -5.43
CA ALA A 17 -9.26 -3.62 -6.52
C ALA A 17 -8.81 -2.20 -6.86
N ARG A 18 -9.76 -1.27 -6.95
CA ARG A 18 -9.48 0.14 -7.23
C ARG A 18 -8.73 0.83 -6.09
N ALA A 19 -9.07 0.52 -4.84
CA ALA A 19 -8.33 0.99 -3.68
C ALA A 19 -6.89 0.43 -3.67
N SER A 20 -6.71 -0.83 -4.06
CA SER A 20 -5.39 -1.46 -4.19
C SER A 20 -4.52 -0.78 -5.23
N ASP A 21 -5.02 -0.51 -6.44
CA ASP A 21 -4.27 0.18 -7.50
C ASP A 21 -3.89 1.61 -7.09
N LEU A 22 -4.80 2.33 -6.42
CA LEU A 22 -4.48 3.66 -5.87
C LEU A 22 -3.39 3.57 -4.79
N PHE A 23 -3.48 2.59 -3.90
CA PHE A 23 -2.52 2.41 -2.83
C PHE A 23 -1.15 1.94 -3.35
N GLU A 24 -1.10 1.14 -4.41
CA GLU A 24 0.14 0.73 -5.07
C GLU A 24 0.84 1.92 -5.74
N ARG A 25 0.08 2.81 -6.40
CA ARG A 25 0.63 4.00 -7.07
C ARG A 25 1.06 5.10 -6.12
N PHE A 26 0.29 5.36 -5.07
CA PHE A 26 0.47 6.52 -4.19
C PHE A 26 0.99 6.15 -2.79
N GLY A 27 0.97 4.88 -2.41
CA GLY A 27 1.35 4.44 -1.07
C GLY A 27 2.81 4.72 -0.75
N CYS A 28 3.71 4.71 -1.74
CA CYS A 28 5.10 5.10 -1.55
C CYS A 28 5.31 6.61 -1.40
N LEU A 29 4.37 7.43 -1.88
CA LEU A 29 4.43 8.90 -1.76
C LEU A 29 4.00 9.39 -0.38
N LEU A 30 3.18 8.62 0.36
CA LEU A 30 2.76 8.99 1.72
C LEU A 30 3.95 9.09 2.70
N PRO A 31 4.84 8.08 2.80
CA PRO A 31 6.05 8.15 3.62
C PRO A 31 6.96 9.31 3.25
N VAL A 32 7.08 9.62 1.95
CA VAL A 32 7.89 10.73 1.46
C VAL A 32 7.27 12.08 1.83
N ALA A 33 5.95 12.22 1.72
CA ALA A 33 5.24 13.43 2.15
C ALA A 33 5.36 13.64 3.68
N ILE A 34 5.25 12.56 4.47
CA ILE A 34 5.47 12.61 5.93
C ILE A 34 6.91 13.03 6.24
N ALA A 35 7.89 12.47 5.52
CA ALA A 35 9.30 12.84 5.68
C ALA A 35 9.53 14.32 5.42
N PHE A 36 8.95 14.84 4.34
CA PHE A 36 9.03 16.25 3.96
C PHE A 36 8.39 17.15 5.02
N LEU A 37 7.19 16.81 5.49
CA LEU A 37 6.47 17.57 6.53
C LEU A 37 7.20 17.56 7.87
N ASN A 38 7.91 16.48 8.20
CA ASN A 38 8.71 16.36 9.43
C ASN A 38 10.12 16.94 9.29
N GLY A 39 10.49 17.50 8.13
CA GLY A 39 11.82 18.07 7.90
C GLY A 39 12.94 17.02 7.91
N TRP A 40 12.62 15.76 7.65
CA TRP A 40 13.61 14.70 7.61
C TRP A 40 14.47 14.78 6.35
N PRO A 41 15.77 14.46 6.43
CA PRO A 41 16.63 14.51 5.27
C PRO A 41 16.22 13.45 4.25
N THR A 42 15.93 13.91 3.03
CA THR A 42 15.59 13.07 1.87
C THR A 42 16.83 12.59 1.10
N GLU A 43 18.01 13.14 1.43
CA GLU A 43 19.30 12.69 0.93
C GLU A 43 20.16 12.27 2.11
N VAL A 44 20.68 11.04 2.03
CA VAL A 44 21.51 10.46 3.08
C VAL A 44 22.79 9.96 2.42
N LYS A 45 23.93 10.51 2.82
CA LYS A 45 25.23 10.19 2.19
C LYS A 45 25.95 9.06 2.89
N THR A 46 25.64 8.82 4.17
CA THR A 46 26.26 7.77 4.98
C THR A 46 25.24 6.99 5.81
N TYR A 47 25.56 5.74 6.12
CA TYR A 47 24.72 4.91 7.01
C TYR A 47 24.57 5.52 8.41
N GLN A 48 25.57 6.26 8.88
CA GLN A 48 25.50 6.90 10.18
C GLN A 48 24.49 8.06 10.19
N GLU A 49 24.50 8.90 9.15
CA GLU A 49 23.46 9.91 8.95
C GLU A 49 22.06 9.29 8.82
N PHE A 50 21.93 8.12 8.19
CA PHE A 50 20.65 7.41 8.06
C PHE A 50 20.01 7.08 9.41
N VAL A 51 20.84 6.65 10.37
CA VAL A 51 20.41 6.25 11.71
C VAL A 51 20.17 7.49 12.58
N GLU A 52 21.12 8.43 12.59
CA GLU A 52 21.10 9.60 13.45
C GLU A 52 20.02 10.63 13.06
N SER A 53 19.73 10.78 11.76
CA SER A 53 18.71 11.71 11.27
C SER A 53 17.28 11.19 11.35
N GLY A 54 17.09 9.91 11.68
CA GLY A 54 15.78 9.27 11.65
C GLY A 54 15.23 8.97 10.25
N ALA A 55 16.00 9.18 9.18
CA ALA A 55 15.60 8.86 7.80
C ALA A 55 15.19 7.39 7.59
N TRP A 56 15.68 6.49 8.45
CA TRP A 56 15.26 5.09 8.48
C TRP A 56 13.76 4.88 8.71
N HIS A 57 13.07 5.81 9.38
CA HIS A 57 11.62 5.74 9.55
C HIS A 57 10.89 5.87 8.21
N VAL A 58 11.41 6.67 7.28
CA VAL A 58 10.86 6.82 5.92
C VAL A 58 11.01 5.52 5.16
N PHE A 59 12.20 4.93 5.22
CA PHE A 59 12.49 3.68 4.56
C PHE A 59 11.61 2.54 5.07
N LEU A 60 11.48 2.42 6.40
CA LEU A 60 10.63 1.42 7.04
C LEU A 60 9.15 1.64 6.70
N SER A 61 8.69 2.90 6.72
CA SER A 61 7.33 3.26 6.33
C SER A 61 7.07 2.92 4.85
N GLY A 62 8.01 3.23 3.96
CA GLY A 62 7.95 2.82 2.55
C GLY A 62 7.81 1.32 2.37
N ALA A 63 8.65 0.54 3.06
CA ALA A 63 8.61 -0.92 3.03
C ALA A 63 7.26 -1.47 3.54
N LEU A 64 6.73 -0.92 4.64
CA LEU A 64 5.44 -1.32 5.20
C LEU A 64 4.28 -1.02 4.24
N TYR A 65 4.28 0.15 3.61
CA TYR A 65 3.28 0.51 2.61
C TYR A 65 3.37 -0.39 1.37
N GLN A 66 4.58 -0.76 0.93
CA GLN A 66 4.74 -1.67 -0.20
C GLN A 66 4.25 -3.10 0.13
N LEU A 67 4.53 -3.60 1.35
CA LEU A 67 3.98 -4.87 1.82
C LEU A 67 2.46 -4.83 1.93
N ALA A 68 1.89 -3.73 2.41
CA ALA A 68 0.45 -3.54 2.48
C ALA A 68 -0.20 -3.53 1.09
N ALA A 69 0.42 -2.88 0.10
CA ALA A 69 -0.05 -2.87 -1.29
C ALA A 69 -0.04 -4.28 -1.88
N PHE A 70 1.06 -5.02 -1.68
CA PHE A 70 1.18 -6.40 -2.11
C PHE A 70 0.12 -7.30 -1.47
N ALA A 71 -0.09 -7.18 -0.15
CA ALA A 71 -1.09 -7.94 0.57
C ALA A 71 -2.52 -7.64 0.07
N LEU A 72 -2.83 -6.36 -0.20
CA LEU A 72 -4.13 -5.95 -0.72
C LEU A 72 -4.39 -6.52 -2.12
N GLY A 73 -3.41 -6.44 -3.01
CA GLY A 73 -3.51 -7.00 -4.36
C GLY A 73 -3.72 -8.52 -4.35
N ARG A 74 -3.02 -9.23 -3.45
CA ARG A 74 -3.23 -10.68 -3.25
C ARG A 74 -4.62 -10.99 -2.71
N ALA A 75 -5.12 -10.20 -1.75
CA ALA A 75 -6.46 -10.38 -1.18
C ALA A 75 -7.55 -10.20 -2.25
N VAL A 76 -7.41 -9.21 -3.14
CA VAL A 76 -8.32 -9.02 -4.28
C VAL A 76 -8.27 -10.21 -5.23
N SER A 77 -7.07 -10.66 -5.62
CA SER A 77 -6.91 -11.83 -6.49
C SER A 77 -7.54 -13.10 -5.92
N PHE A 78 -7.38 -13.36 -4.61
CA PHE A 78 -8.06 -14.47 -3.94
C PHE A 78 -9.58 -14.31 -3.90
N ALA A 79 -10.07 -13.11 -3.66
CA ALA A 79 -11.50 -12.83 -3.61
C ALA A 79 -12.17 -12.98 -5.00
N GLU A 80 -11.47 -12.60 -6.08
CA GLU A 80 -11.92 -12.82 -7.45
C GLU A 80 -11.91 -14.31 -7.82
N ALA A 81 -10.83 -15.04 -7.49
CA ALA A 81 -10.74 -16.47 -7.76
C ALA A 81 -11.81 -17.30 -7.01
N GLY A 82 -12.21 -16.86 -5.81
CA GLY A 82 -13.30 -17.50 -5.05
C GLY A 82 -14.72 -17.22 -5.59
N LEU A 83 -14.85 -16.30 -6.55
CA LEU A 83 -16.12 -15.99 -7.24
C LEU A 83 -16.27 -16.67 -8.60
N ASP A 84 -15.18 -17.19 -9.17
CA ASP A 84 -15.27 -18.03 -10.36
C ASP A 84 -15.84 -19.41 -9.97
N PRO A 85 -16.88 -19.90 -10.69
CA PRO A 85 -17.55 -21.16 -10.39
C PRO A 85 -16.72 -22.41 -10.69
#